data_AF-A0AAV3URS9-F1
#
_entry.id   AF-A0AAV3URS9-F1
#
_cell.length_a   1.000
_cell.length_b   1.000
_cell.length_c   1.000
_cell.angle_alpha   90.00
_cell.angle_beta   90.00
_cell.angle_gamma   90.00
#
_symmetry.space_group_name_H-M   'P 1'
#
loop_
_entity.id
_entity.type
_entity.pdbx_description
1 polymer ?
#
loop_
_entity_poly.entity_id
_entity_poly.type
_entity_poly.pdbx_seq_one_letter_code
_entity_poly.pdbx_strand_id
1 'polypeptide(L)'
;MFQAAAAIVGFIIAFFLSGPVEILEGGNLFVVFSAGAIAVSAMILPGISGSLLLVILGQYTRMSTTLSQFIDALSRVITGGPINHVADHGTVVITFILGGFVGLFTISRVVRRSLDRNKRATMAFLVALVVGALRAPVERVQNGVGFSTEVVIAFAGAAVFGAVVLLVLDWYAVDLDLDTV
;
A
#
# COMPACT_ATOMS: atom_id res chain seq x y z
N MET A 1 -4.21 -9.04 28.33
CA MET A 1 -5.21 -7.97 28.12
C MET A 1 -4.76 -6.95 27.07
N PHE A 2 -3.64 -6.24 27.24
CA PHE A 2 -3.17 -5.23 26.27
C PHE A 2 -2.93 -5.73 24.83
N GLN A 3 -2.46 -6.97 24.65
CA GLN A 3 -2.23 -7.55 23.32
C GLN A 3 -3.54 -7.81 22.56
N ALA A 4 -4.56 -8.31 23.26
CA ALA A 4 -5.88 -8.55 22.67
C ALA A 4 -6.56 -7.23 22.29
N ALA A 5 -6.47 -6.21 23.14
CA ALA A 5 -6.95 -4.86 22.82
C ALA A 5 -6.23 -4.29 21.58
N ALA A 6 -4.90 -4.42 21.52
CA ALA A 6 -4.12 -3.99 20.37
C ALA A 6 -4.51 -4.74 19.08
N ALA A 7 -4.70 -6.06 19.15
CA ALA A 7 -5.17 -6.86 18.02
C ALA A 7 -6.57 -6.43 17.55
N ILE A 8 -7.53 -6.27 18.46
CA ILE A 8 -8.90 -5.84 18.13
C ILE A 8 -8.88 -4.47 17.44
N VAL A 9 -8.13 -3.52 17.99
CA VAL A 9 -8.00 -2.18 17.39
C VAL A 9 -7.37 -2.27 16.00
N GLY A 10 -6.29 -3.04 15.83
CA GLY A 10 -5.65 -3.24 14.52
C GLY A 10 -6.60 -3.85 13.49
N PHE A 11 -7.32 -4.90 13.87
CA PHE A 11 -8.31 -5.54 13.00
C PHE A 11 -9.42 -4.58 12.58
N ILE A 12 -10.04 -3.88 13.54
CA ILE A 12 -11.13 -2.93 13.27
C ILE A 12 -10.65 -1.82 12.32
N ILE A 13 -9.49 -1.22 12.61
CA ILE A 13 -8.90 -0.16 11.79
C ILE A 13 -8.71 -0.65 10.35
N ALA A 14 -8.03 -1.78 10.15
CA ALA A 14 -7.77 -2.31 8.81
C ALA A 14 -9.05 -2.75 8.09
N PHE A 15 -10.00 -3.37 8.80
CA PHE A 15 -11.24 -3.85 8.19
C PHE A 15 -12.12 -2.71 7.64
N PHE A 16 -12.22 -1.60 8.37
CA PHE A 16 -12.97 -0.43 7.90
C PHE A 16 -12.19 0.38 6.86
N LEU A 17 -10.88 0.57 7.06
CA LEU A 17 -10.00 1.22 6.07
C LEU A 17 -9.82 0.40 4.79
N SER A 18 -10.18 -0.88 4.77
CA SER A 18 -10.13 -1.69 3.57
C SER A 18 -11.39 -1.57 2.71
N GLY A 19 -12.41 -0.82 3.16
CA GLY A 19 -13.66 -0.59 2.43
C GLY A 19 -13.67 0.69 1.59
N PRO A 20 -14.65 0.85 0.69
CA PRO A 20 -14.84 2.09 -0.06
C PRO A 20 -15.42 3.17 0.85
N VAL A 21 -14.66 4.25 1.01
CA VAL A 21 -15.11 5.51 1.62
C VAL A 21 -14.44 6.61 0.81
N GLU A 22 -15.14 7.68 0.44
CA GLU A 22 -14.52 8.88 -0.14
C GLU A 22 -14.60 10.01 0.90
N ILE A 23 -13.47 10.35 1.52
CA ILE A 23 -13.44 11.20 2.74
C ILE A 23 -13.09 12.66 2.41
N LEU A 24 -12.24 12.91 1.41
CA LEU A 24 -11.68 14.23 1.15
C LEU A 24 -11.94 14.68 -0.29
N GLU A 25 -13.18 15.10 -0.57
CA GLU A 25 -13.50 15.89 -1.76
C GLU A 25 -12.95 17.31 -1.60
N GLY A 26 -11.70 17.51 -2.01
CA GLY A 26 -11.05 18.81 -1.92
C GLY A 26 -9.73 18.86 -2.67
N GLY A 27 -9.46 20.02 -3.29
CA GLY A 27 -8.26 20.24 -4.12
C GLY A 27 -7.20 21.15 -3.50
N ASN A 28 -7.35 21.54 -2.23
CA ASN A 28 -6.39 22.46 -1.61
C ASN A 28 -5.05 21.75 -1.29
N LEU A 29 -3.98 22.53 -1.16
CA LEU A 29 -2.63 22.02 -0.89
C LEU A 29 -2.53 21.29 0.46
N PHE A 30 -3.35 21.66 1.44
CA PHE A 30 -3.38 21.00 2.75
C PHE A 30 -3.92 19.56 2.66
N VAL A 31 -4.95 19.33 1.84
CA VAL A 31 -5.49 18.00 1.55
C VAL A 31 -4.44 17.17 0.84
N VAL A 32 -3.73 17.73 -0.14
CA VAL A 32 -2.64 17.04 -0.85
C VAL A 32 -1.50 16.66 0.10
N PHE A 33 -1.08 17.60 0.96
CA PHE A 33 -0.08 17.36 1.98
C PHE A 33 -0.50 16.23 2.94
N SER A 34 -1.74 16.29 3.45
CA SER A 34 -2.28 15.29 4.37
C SER A 34 -2.44 13.92 3.71
N ALA A 35 -2.87 13.89 2.44
CA ALA A 35 -2.97 12.67 1.65
C ALA A 35 -1.60 12.03 1.43
N GLY A 36 -0.57 12.82 1.12
CA GLY A 36 0.81 12.36 1.04
C GLY A 36 1.29 11.79 2.38
N ALA A 37 1.07 12.52 3.47
CA ALA A 37 1.46 12.08 4.81
C ALA A 37 0.81 10.74 5.18
N ILE A 38 -0.49 10.59 4.98
CA ILE A 38 -1.24 9.38 5.33
C ILE A 38 -0.84 8.22 4.41
N ALA A 39 -0.83 8.43 3.09
CA ALA A 39 -0.57 7.37 2.12
C ALA A 39 0.85 6.82 2.22
N VAL A 40 1.86 7.68 2.34
CA VAL A 40 3.27 7.24 2.46
C VAL A 40 3.52 6.62 3.84
N SER A 41 2.91 7.15 4.90
CA SER A 41 2.97 6.51 6.22
C SER A 41 2.44 5.08 6.22
N ALA A 42 1.33 4.87 5.51
CA ALA A 42 0.70 3.57 5.43
C ALA A 42 1.56 2.52 4.72
N MET A 43 2.42 2.92 3.78
CA MET A 43 3.37 2.01 3.13
C MET A 43 4.39 1.39 4.09
N ILE A 44 4.60 1.99 5.28
CA ILE A 44 5.44 1.39 6.33
C ILE A 44 4.68 0.27 7.06
N LEU A 45 3.35 0.39 7.19
CA LEU A 45 2.55 -0.53 7.99
C LEU A 45 2.21 -1.79 7.17
N PRO A 46 2.50 -3.00 7.68
CA PRO A 46 2.12 -4.23 7.02
C PRO A 46 0.60 -4.32 6.87
N GLY A 47 0.17 -4.71 5.66
CA GLY A 47 -1.24 -4.93 5.35
C GLY A 47 -2.03 -3.68 4.94
N ILE A 48 -1.47 -2.47 5.03
CA ILE A 48 -2.14 -1.25 4.50
C ILE A 48 -1.40 -0.73 3.27
N SER A 49 -2.10 -0.63 2.14
CA SER A 49 -1.53 -0.07 0.91
C SER A 49 -1.74 1.45 0.85
N GLY A 50 -0.66 2.19 0.57
CA GLY A 50 -0.72 3.65 0.37
C GLY A 50 -1.59 4.05 -0.82
N SER A 51 -1.60 3.29 -1.91
CA SER A 51 -2.46 3.58 -3.08
C SER A 51 -3.93 3.37 -2.78
N LEU A 52 -4.27 2.35 -1.97
CA LEU A 52 -5.64 2.14 -1.49
C LEU A 52 -6.10 3.30 -0.61
N LEU A 53 -5.24 3.78 0.29
CA LEU A 53 -5.58 4.96 1.08
C LEU A 53 -5.78 6.20 0.22
N LEU A 54 -5.03 6.40 -0.86
CA LEU A 54 -5.29 7.50 -1.79
C LEU A 54 -6.65 7.38 -2.48
N VAL A 55 -7.07 6.17 -2.82
CA VAL A 55 -8.40 5.92 -3.40
C VAL A 55 -9.48 6.29 -2.37
N ILE A 56 -9.31 5.85 -1.13
CA ILE A 56 -10.24 6.14 -0.03
C ILE A 56 -10.28 7.64 0.34
N LEU A 57 -9.15 8.32 0.21
CA LEU A 57 -9.11 9.76 0.40
C LEU A 57 -9.68 10.51 -0.81
N GLY A 58 -10.09 9.84 -1.89
CA GLY A 58 -10.57 10.48 -3.13
C GLY A 58 -9.48 11.22 -3.92
N GLN A 59 -8.20 10.99 -3.58
CA GLN A 59 -7.06 11.71 -4.14
C GLN A 59 -6.27 10.91 -5.17
N TYR A 60 -6.53 9.61 -5.32
CA TYR A 60 -5.79 8.73 -6.23
C TYR A 60 -5.77 9.26 -7.66
N THR A 61 -6.94 9.51 -8.26
CA THR A 61 -7.05 9.99 -9.65
C THR A 61 -6.36 11.34 -9.80
N ARG A 62 -6.59 12.28 -8.88
CA ARG A 62 -5.96 13.60 -8.91
C ARG A 62 -4.44 13.50 -8.87
N MET A 63 -3.88 12.73 -7.94
CA MET A 63 -2.43 12.58 -7.78
C MET A 63 -1.82 11.86 -8.97
N SER A 64 -2.44 10.79 -9.46
CA SER A 64 -1.97 10.06 -10.64
C SER A 64 -1.96 10.97 -11.87
N THR A 65 -3.03 11.70 -12.15
CA THR A 65 -3.11 12.62 -13.28
C THR A 65 -2.12 13.77 -13.16
N THR A 66 -2.00 14.37 -11.97
CA THR A 66 -1.06 15.49 -11.74
C THR A 66 0.39 15.04 -11.90
N LEU A 67 0.72 13.83 -11.43
CA LEU A 67 2.06 13.26 -11.59
C LEU A 67 2.38 12.98 -13.06
N SER A 68 1.45 12.41 -13.83
CA SER A 68 1.62 12.20 -15.27
C SER A 68 1.84 13.54 -15.99
N GLN A 69 1.01 14.54 -15.72
CA GLN A 69 1.15 15.88 -16.30
C GLN A 69 2.48 16.54 -15.94
N PHE A 70 2.96 16.36 -14.70
CA PHE A 70 4.25 16.85 -14.25
C PHE A 70 5.41 16.17 -15.00
N ILE A 71 5.36 14.85 -15.15
CA ILE A 71 6.38 14.08 -15.90
C ILE A 71 6.38 14.47 -17.38
N ASP A 72 5.21 14.62 -17.98
CA ASP A 72 5.06 15.07 -19.36
C ASP A 72 5.64 16.48 -19.55
N ALA A 73 5.34 17.40 -18.63
CA ALA A 73 5.90 18.75 -18.64
C ALA A 73 7.43 18.73 -18.48
N LEU A 74 7.96 17.89 -17.60
CA LEU A 74 9.41 17.73 -17.40
C LEU A 74 10.10 17.20 -18.67
N SER A 75 9.53 16.19 -19.33
CA SER A 75 10.07 15.65 -20.59
C SER A 75 10.11 16.70 -21.70
N ARG A 76 9.08 17.55 -21.79
CA ARG A 76 9.01 18.65 -22.77
C ARG A 76 10.06 19.72 -22.52
N VAL A 77 10.34 20.07 -21.26
CA VAL A 77 11.40 21.02 -20.91
C VAL A 77 12.77 20.47 -21.32
N ILE A 78 13.03 19.17 -21.13
CA ILE A 78 14.27 18.53 -21.57
C ILE A 78 14.43 18.61 -23.11
N THR A 79 13.33 18.55 -23.86
CA THR A 79 13.33 18.73 -25.33
C THR A 79 13.32 20.20 -25.80
N GLY A 80 13.49 21.18 -24.89
CA GLY A 80 13.56 22.61 -25.23
C GLY A 80 12.23 23.37 -25.17
N GLY A 81 11.19 22.80 -24.54
CA GLY A 81 9.89 23.43 -24.34
C GLY A 81 9.84 24.45 -23.19
N PRO A 82 8.75 25.23 -23.08
CA PRO A 82 8.60 26.27 -22.05
C PRO A 82 8.42 25.70 -20.62
N ILE A 83 9.03 26.36 -19.62
CA ILE A 83 9.10 25.93 -18.21
C ILE A 83 7.84 26.23 -17.39
N ASN A 84 7.01 27.17 -17.85
CA ASN A 84 5.85 27.69 -17.13
C ASN A 84 4.88 26.59 -16.65
N HIS A 85 4.63 25.56 -17.46
CA HIS A 85 3.70 24.48 -17.09
C HIS A 85 4.28 23.45 -16.09
N VAL A 86 5.59 23.46 -15.83
CA VAL A 86 6.21 22.57 -14.84
C VAL A 86 5.93 23.05 -13.41
N ALA A 87 5.90 24.37 -13.19
CA ALA A 87 5.73 24.96 -11.87
C ALA A 87 4.32 24.71 -11.27
N ASP A 88 3.30 24.74 -12.12
CA ASP A 88 1.89 24.57 -11.70
C ASP A 88 1.64 23.15 -11.13
N HIS A 89 2.03 22.11 -11.87
CA HIS A 89 1.89 20.72 -11.42
C HIS A 89 2.95 20.34 -10.38
N GLY A 90 4.15 20.91 -10.49
CA GLY A 90 5.26 20.65 -9.57
C GLY A 90 4.94 21.06 -8.14
N THR A 91 4.21 22.16 -7.94
CA THR A 91 3.80 22.61 -6.59
C THR A 91 2.97 21.54 -5.87
N VAL A 92 2.02 20.91 -6.57
CA VAL A 92 1.17 19.86 -6.01
C VAL A 92 1.98 18.60 -5.70
N VAL A 93 2.83 18.17 -6.63
CA VAL A 93 3.70 16.98 -6.46
C VAL A 93 4.68 17.18 -5.29
N ILE A 94 5.34 18.33 -5.21
CA ILE A 94 6.27 18.64 -4.11
C ILE A 94 5.52 18.68 -2.78
N THR A 95 4.34 19.29 -2.74
CA THR A 95 3.51 19.33 -1.51
C THR A 95 3.14 17.93 -1.04
N PHE A 96 2.77 17.04 -1.96
CA PHE A 96 2.49 15.64 -1.66
C PHE A 96 3.73 14.92 -1.11
N ILE A 97 4.89 15.09 -1.75
CA ILE A 97 6.16 14.48 -1.33
C ILE A 97 6.58 14.98 0.06
N LEU A 98 6.46 16.28 0.32
CA LEU A 98 6.75 16.86 1.63
C LEU A 98 5.86 16.28 2.73
N GLY A 99 4.56 16.18 2.46
CA GLY A 99 3.62 15.47 3.33
C GLY A 99 4.05 14.04 3.57
N GLY A 100 4.40 13.34 2.50
CA GLY A 100 4.89 11.97 2.53
C GLY A 100 6.11 11.77 3.42
N PHE A 101 7.13 12.62 3.29
CA PHE A 101 8.31 12.57 4.17
C PHE A 101 7.95 12.82 5.63
N VAL A 102 7.16 13.85 5.92
CA VAL A 102 6.72 14.15 7.28
C VAL A 102 5.96 12.97 7.89
N GLY A 103 5.04 12.38 7.13
CA GLY A 103 4.31 11.19 7.52
C GLY A 103 5.24 9.99 7.79
N LEU A 104 6.09 9.66 6.80
CA LEU A 104 7.04 8.55 6.86
C LEU A 104 7.93 8.62 8.12
N PHE A 105 8.56 9.76 8.37
CA PHE A 105 9.43 9.93 9.53
C PHE A 105 8.66 9.93 10.85
N THR A 106 7.45 10.49 10.87
CA THR A 106 6.59 10.48 12.06
C THR A 106 6.18 9.06 12.42
N ILE A 107 5.60 8.34 11.47
CA ILE A 107 5.07 6.99 11.70
C ILE A 107 6.17 5.96 11.90
N SER A 108 7.28 6.02 11.15
CA SER A 108 8.43 5.15 11.41
C SER A 108 8.92 5.28 12.86
N ARG A 109 8.96 6.50 13.40
CA ARG A 109 9.38 6.75 14.78
C ARG A 109 8.35 6.28 15.81
N VAL A 110 7.06 6.43 15.52
CA VAL A 110 5.96 5.90 16.37
C VAL A 110 5.99 4.37 16.41
N VAL A 111 6.09 3.71 15.26
CA VAL A 111 6.14 2.25 15.15
C VAL A 111 7.38 1.71 15.87
N ARG A 112 8.56 2.29 15.60
CA ARG A 112 9.80 1.91 16.30
C ARG A 112 9.66 2.05 17.82
N ARG A 113 9.17 3.20 18.29
CA ARG A 113 8.98 3.45 19.73
C ARG A 113 7.95 2.49 20.35
N SER A 114 6.93 2.10 19.59
CA SER A 114 5.92 1.13 20.05
C SER A 114 6.49 -0.28 20.18
N LEU A 115 7.31 -0.70 19.19
CA LEU A 115 8.03 -1.97 19.23
C LEU A 115 9.00 -2.05 20.41
N ASP A 116 9.75 -0.97 20.67
CA ASP A 116 10.69 -0.89 21.79
C ASP A 116 9.98 -0.96 23.15
N ARG A 117 8.78 -0.36 23.26
CA ARG A 117 8.03 -0.32 24.52
C ARG A 117 7.24 -1.59 24.81
N ASN A 118 6.59 -2.17 23.79
CA ASN A 118 5.87 -3.44 23.93
C ASN A 118 5.77 -4.21 22.60
N LYS A 119 6.87 -4.90 22.25
CA LYS A 119 6.95 -5.71 21.03
C LYS A 119 5.78 -6.67 20.86
N ARG A 120 5.30 -7.35 21.92
CA ARG A 120 4.21 -8.32 21.81
C ARG A 120 2.89 -7.66 21.39
N ALA A 121 2.55 -6.52 22.00
CA ALA A 121 1.32 -5.80 21.67
C ALA A 121 1.39 -5.18 20.27
N THR A 122 2.55 -4.62 19.88
CA THR A 122 2.73 -4.06 18.54
C THR A 122 2.69 -5.15 17.48
N MET A 123 3.34 -6.30 17.67
CA MET A 123 3.24 -7.41 16.73
C MET A 123 1.80 -7.93 16.60
N ALA A 124 1.07 -8.03 17.71
CA ALA A 124 -0.35 -8.42 17.68
C ALA A 124 -1.20 -7.42 16.88
N PHE A 125 -0.97 -6.12 17.06
CA PHE A 125 -1.61 -5.06 16.27
C PHE A 125 -1.27 -5.16 14.78
N LEU A 126 0.01 -5.33 14.43
CA LEU A 126 0.48 -5.43 13.05
C LEU A 126 -0.06 -6.68 12.34
N VAL A 127 -0.09 -7.83 13.02
CA VAL A 127 -0.70 -9.06 12.49
C VAL A 127 -2.20 -8.85 12.29
N ALA A 128 -2.88 -8.24 13.26
CA ALA A 128 -4.30 -7.97 13.14
C ALA A 128 -4.65 -6.97 12.03
N LEU A 129 -3.77 -6.01 11.74
CA LEU A 129 -3.88 -5.14 10.57
C LEU A 129 -3.87 -5.95 9.27
N VAL A 130 -2.93 -6.88 9.12
CA VAL A 130 -2.86 -7.76 7.93
C VAL A 130 -4.14 -8.60 7.80
N VAL A 131 -4.61 -9.18 8.92
CA VAL A 131 -5.84 -9.99 8.93
C VAL A 131 -7.08 -9.15 8.60
N GLY A 132 -7.20 -7.95 9.16
CA GLY A 132 -8.32 -7.04 8.88
C GLY A 132 -8.34 -6.57 7.43
N ALA A 133 -7.17 -6.37 6.83
CA ALA A 133 -7.03 -5.96 5.43
C ALA A 133 -7.39 -7.06 4.42
N LEU A 134 -7.57 -8.32 4.85
CA LEU A 134 -8.04 -9.41 3.99
C LEU A 134 -9.43 -9.17 3.41
N ARG A 135 -10.21 -8.24 3.99
CA ARG A 135 -11.48 -7.82 3.43
C ARG A 135 -11.37 -7.37 1.96
N ALA A 136 -10.38 -6.54 1.61
CA ALA A 136 -10.22 -6.04 0.24
C ALA A 136 -10.06 -7.15 -0.81
N PRO A 137 -9.12 -8.12 -0.68
CA PRO A 137 -9.01 -9.20 -1.64
C PRO A 137 -10.24 -10.10 -1.66
N VAL A 138 -10.88 -10.36 -0.51
CA VAL A 138 -12.14 -11.14 -0.45
C VAL A 138 -13.24 -10.45 -1.26
N GLU A 139 -13.43 -9.15 -1.08
CA GLU A 139 -14.42 -8.35 -1.80
C GLU A 139 -14.13 -8.30 -3.31
N ARG A 140 -12.85 -8.21 -3.71
CA ARG A 140 -12.44 -8.29 -5.12
C ARG A 140 -12.76 -9.64 -5.75
N VAL A 141 -12.49 -10.75 -5.07
CA VAL A 141 -12.81 -12.10 -5.57
C VAL A 141 -14.32 -12.27 -5.68
N GLN A 142 -15.06 -11.85 -4.65
CA GLN A 142 -16.53 -11.95 -4.64
C GLN A 142 -17.18 -11.17 -5.79
N ASN A 143 -16.74 -9.94 -6.04
CA ASN A 143 -17.31 -9.08 -7.09
C ASN A 143 -16.81 -9.44 -8.50
N GLY A 144 -15.62 -10.03 -8.63
CA GLY A 144 -15.03 -10.37 -9.93
C GLY A 144 -15.46 -11.73 -10.46
N VAL A 145 -15.30 -12.79 -9.64
CA VAL A 145 -15.52 -14.18 -10.06
C VAL A 145 -16.48 -14.95 -9.14
N GLY A 146 -16.78 -14.41 -7.96
CA GLY A 146 -17.58 -15.08 -6.93
C GLY A 146 -16.82 -16.22 -6.26
N PHE A 147 -17.46 -16.83 -5.26
CA PHE A 147 -16.96 -18.01 -4.56
C PHE A 147 -17.78 -19.25 -4.97
N SER A 148 -17.56 -19.74 -6.19
CA SER A 148 -18.16 -21.00 -6.66
C SER A 148 -17.21 -22.18 -6.43
N THR A 149 -17.75 -23.40 -6.37
CA THR A 149 -16.96 -24.63 -6.25
C THR A 149 -15.91 -24.75 -7.36
N GLU A 150 -16.26 -24.35 -8.58
CA GLU A 150 -15.35 -24.36 -9.73
C GLU A 150 -14.17 -23.40 -9.53
N VAL A 151 -14.42 -22.18 -9.07
CA VAL A 151 -13.36 -21.19 -8.80
C VAL A 151 -12.44 -21.68 -7.68
N VAL A 152 -12.99 -22.31 -6.64
CA VAL A 152 -12.18 -22.87 -5.55
C VAL A 152 -11.31 -24.03 -6.03
N ILE A 153 -11.85 -24.93 -6.85
CA ILE A 153 -11.09 -26.05 -7.44
C ILE A 153 -10.01 -25.51 -8.39
N ALA A 154 -10.33 -24.55 -9.24
CA ALA A 154 -9.37 -23.92 -10.14
C ALA A 154 -8.24 -23.22 -9.38
N PHE A 155 -8.57 -22.47 -8.32
CA PHE A 155 -7.59 -21.82 -7.46
C PHE A 155 -6.71 -22.85 -6.74
N ALA A 156 -7.29 -23.91 -6.18
CA ALA A 156 -6.54 -24.97 -5.52
C ALA A 156 -5.61 -25.70 -6.51
N GLY A 157 -6.09 -26.02 -7.71
CA GLY A 157 -5.29 -26.62 -8.77
C GLY A 157 -4.12 -25.73 -9.19
N ALA A 158 -4.36 -24.43 -9.39
CA ALA A 158 -3.32 -23.45 -9.69
C ALA A 158 -2.30 -23.30 -8.54
N ALA A 159 -2.76 -23.31 -7.29
CA ALA A 159 -1.89 -23.24 -6.12
C ALA A 159 -0.99 -24.47 -5.99
N VAL A 160 -1.53 -25.68 -6.20
CA VAL A 160 -0.76 -26.92 -6.19
C VAL A 160 0.25 -26.93 -7.34
N PHE A 161 -0.17 -26.56 -8.55
CA PHE A 161 0.73 -26.46 -9.69
C PHE A 161 1.88 -25.47 -9.41
N GLY A 162 1.56 -24.28 -8.91
CA GLY A 162 2.56 -23.28 -8.52
C GLY A 162 3.52 -23.79 -7.46
N ALA A 163 3.04 -24.49 -6.43
CA ALA A 163 3.88 -25.10 -5.40
C ALA A 163 4.82 -26.18 -5.98
N VAL A 164 4.33 -27.03 -6.87
CA VAL A 164 5.14 -28.05 -7.56
C VAL A 164 6.23 -27.39 -8.41
N VAL A 165 5.87 -26.38 -9.21
CA VAL A 165 6.85 -25.62 -10.01
C VAL A 165 7.92 -25.00 -9.11
N LEU A 166 7.52 -24.38 -8.00
CA LEU A 166 8.44 -23.76 -7.05
C LEU A 166 9.40 -24.80 -6.44
N LEU A 167 8.90 -25.96 -6.03
CA LEU A 167 9.73 -27.05 -5.50
C LEU A 167 10.68 -27.63 -6.55
N VAL A 168 10.26 -27.75 -7.80
CA VAL A 168 11.13 -28.19 -8.91
C VAL A 168 12.22 -27.17 -9.17
N LEU A 169 11.88 -25.87 -9.19
CA LEU A 169 12.87 -24.80 -9.35
C LEU A 169 13.85 -24.76 -8.18
N ASP A 170 13.38 -24.93 -6.94
CA ASP A 170 14.22 -25.00 -5.75
C ASP A 170 15.19 -26.19 -5.84
N TRP A 171 14.70 -27.35 -6.27
CA TRP A 171 15.54 -28.53 -6.48
C TRP A 171 16.62 -28.30 -7.55
N TYR A 172 16.29 -27.71 -8.69
CA TYR A 172 17.28 -27.33 -9.71
C TYR A 172 18.27 -26.27 -9.23
N ALA A 173 17.82 -25.31 -8.42
CA ALA A 173 18.68 -24.27 -7.86
C ALA A 173 19.68 -24.84 -6.85
N VAL A 174 19.27 -25.84 -6.06
CA VAL A 174 20.13 -26.55 -5.11
C VAL A 174 21.20 -27.39 -5.82
N ASP A 175 20.89 -28.03 -6.94
CA ASP A 175 21.87 -28.79 -7.72
C ASP A 175 22.95 -27.88 -8.35
N LEU A 176 22.64 -26.62 -8.68
CA LEU A 176 23.61 -25.67 -9.25
C LEU A 176 24.65 -25.14 -8.24
N ASP A 177 24.36 -25.19 -6.93
CA ASP A 177 25.27 -24.73 -5.87
C ASP A 177 26.29 -25.81 -5.43
N LEU A 178 26.15 -27.06 -5.90
CA LEU A 178 27.05 -28.16 -5.54
C LEU A 178 28.19 -28.41 -6.54
N ASP A 179 28.13 -27.79 -7.72
CA ASP A 179 29.11 -27.98 -8.80
C ASP A 179 30.25 -26.91 -8.81
N THR A 180 30.24 -25.97 -7.85
CA THR A 180 31.21 -24.86 -7.76
C THR A 180 32.21 -24.95 -6.60
N VAL A 181 32.36 -26.12 -5.99
CA VAL A 181 33.46 -26.42 -5.02
C VAL A 181 34.42 -27.45 -5.58
#